data_AF-A0A7K4CZ99-F1
#
_entry.id   AF-A0A7K4CZ99-F1
#
_cell.length_a   1.000
_cell.length_b   1.000
_cell.length_c   1.000
_cell.angle_alpha   90.00
_cell.angle_beta   90.00
_cell.angle_gamma   90.00
#
_symmetry.space_group_name_H-M   'P 1'
#
loop_
_entity.id
_entity.type
_entity.pdbx_description
1 polymer ?
#
loop_
_entity_poly.entity_id
_entity_poly.type
_entity_poly.pdbx_seq_one_letter_code
_entity_poly.pdbx_strand_id
1 'polypeptide(L)'
;MILQGQAEPWQIVLNLVFYAFIFLSIFYGQKIQYFTYSRQLEGALIKFKDMREETKSLVKNRIIELRKRNAKNKEQSEIGTKELDEFLDEFFQFAMIEPVSLDPAGIIPKIDHLLDVRESRWEDAVRMLVPGIAPREGHNLENLIEAAMAVDSVYRVVRHFFIQGKKSGSLILVMQIAMQIKIIQQMAEAYVKAAKAFYYGQPIGDALGPQVAATFVRAIQPAGVDAKEICKETIVQKVEYKNRTVHVIRAMGPGGTVGRPGEGIKLLVQQLDGKIDRIFMVDAAMKLEGDKSGSIVEGVGAAIGGIGNEKFKIEAASTDNNIPVDAYLCKQNLVDAITTMKKSISMSVKAIVERIKIAIEKRTSEGATVILAGIGNTIGIGI
;
A
#
# COMPACT_ATOMS: atom_id res chain seq x y z
N MET A 1 16.52 -39.46 -57.62
CA MET A 1 15.90 -40.77 -57.32
C MET A 1 15.47 -40.74 -55.86
N ILE A 2 14.32 -40.11 -55.60
CA ILE A 2 13.72 -40.04 -54.27
C ILE A 2 12.90 -41.32 -54.14
N LEU A 3 13.34 -42.24 -53.29
CA LEU A 3 12.61 -43.46 -52.96
C LEU A 3 11.24 -43.05 -52.39
N GLN A 4 10.22 -43.14 -53.24
CA GLN A 4 8.85 -43.36 -52.82
C GLN A 4 8.80 -44.73 -52.15
N GLY A 5 9.13 -44.80 -50.86
CA GLY A 5 8.64 -45.89 -50.03
C GLY A 5 7.12 -45.76 -50.03
N GLN A 6 6.41 -46.69 -50.67
CA GLN A 6 4.97 -46.78 -50.52
C GLN A 6 4.69 -46.93 -49.03
N ALA A 7 4.03 -45.94 -48.43
CA ALA A 7 3.62 -46.04 -47.04
C ALA A 7 2.76 -47.30 -46.92
N GLU A 8 3.17 -48.22 -46.06
CA GLU A 8 2.44 -49.45 -45.82
C GLU A 8 0.99 -49.10 -45.44
N PRO A 9 -0.03 -49.83 -45.91
CA PRO A 9 -1.45 -49.47 -45.70
C PRO A 9 -1.80 -49.20 -44.23
N TRP A 10 -1.14 -49.89 -43.29
CA TRP A 10 -1.32 -49.67 -41.85
C TRP A 10 -0.80 -48.30 -41.36
N GLN A 11 0.28 -47.77 -41.96
CA GLN A 11 0.82 -46.44 -41.64
C GLN A 11 -0.14 -45.34 -42.08
N ILE A 12 -0.80 -45.52 -43.22
CA ILE A 12 -1.83 -44.60 -43.71
C ILE A 12 -3.03 -44.58 -42.76
N VAL A 13 -3.51 -45.76 -42.34
CA VAL A 13 -4.61 -45.86 -41.37
C VAL A 13 -4.23 -45.23 -40.02
N LEU A 14 -3.02 -45.49 -39.53
CA LEU A 14 -2.54 -44.92 -38.27
C LEU A 14 -2.40 -43.39 -38.33
N ASN A 15 -1.89 -42.86 -39.44
CA ASN A 15 -1.84 -41.41 -39.66
C ASN A 15 -3.23 -40.78 -39.75
N LEU A 16 -4.19 -41.44 -40.42
CA LEU A 16 -5.58 -40.96 -40.47
C LEU A 16 -6.25 -40.94 -39.10
N VAL A 17 -6.04 -41.97 -38.27
CA VAL A 17 -6.51 -41.99 -36.89
C VAL A 17 -5.83 -40.90 -36.05
N PHE A 18 -4.53 -40.68 -36.23
CA PHE A 18 -3.79 -39.62 -35.54
C PHE A 18 -4.27 -38.22 -35.93
N TYR A 19 -4.49 -37.96 -37.22
CA TYR A 19 -5.06 -36.68 -37.67
C TYR A 19 -6.49 -36.52 -37.18
N ALA A 20 -7.33 -37.55 -37.24
CA ALA A 20 -8.68 -37.51 -36.68
C ALA A 20 -8.64 -37.19 -35.17
N PHE A 21 -7.72 -37.78 -34.42
CA PHE A 21 -7.50 -37.47 -33.00
C PHE A 21 -7.06 -36.02 -32.79
N ILE A 22 -6.09 -35.51 -33.57
CA ILE A 22 -5.68 -34.09 -33.50
C ILE A 22 -6.87 -33.17 -33.79
N PHE A 23 -7.61 -33.42 -34.86
CA PHE A 23 -8.79 -32.62 -35.23
C PHE A 23 -9.83 -32.62 -34.10
N LEU A 24 -10.17 -33.80 -33.56
CA LEU A 24 -11.07 -33.90 -32.42
C LEU A 24 -10.52 -33.15 -31.20
N SER A 25 -9.23 -33.28 -30.89
CA SER A 25 -8.59 -32.60 -29.76
C SER A 25 -8.61 -31.07 -29.90
N ILE A 26 -8.51 -30.52 -31.11
CA ILE A 26 -8.56 -29.07 -31.33
C ILE A 26 -9.97 -28.54 -31.07
N PHE A 27 -10.99 -29.20 -31.61
CA PHE A 27 -12.39 -28.76 -31.47
C PHE A 27 -12.98 -29.01 -30.08
N TYR A 28 -12.68 -30.16 -29.47
CA TYR A 28 -13.16 -30.49 -28.12
C TYR A 28 -12.25 -29.90 -27.03
N GLY A 29 -10.96 -29.75 -27.30
CA GLY A 29 -9.99 -29.19 -26.37
C GLY A 29 -10.33 -27.76 -25.96
N GLN A 30 -10.78 -26.91 -26.89
CA GLN A 30 -11.21 -25.55 -26.57
C GLN A 30 -12.41 -25.54 -25.60
N LYS A 31 -13.39 -26.44 -25.80
CA LYS A 31 -14.55 -26.56 -24.90
C LYS A 31 -14.15 -27.08 -23.52
N ILE A 32 -13.23 -28.06 -23.47
CA ILE A 32 -12.69 -28.61 -22.22
C ILE A 32 -11.88 -27.54 -21.46
N GLN A 33 -11.05 -26.78 -22.16
CA GLN A 33 -10.29 -25.66 -21.59
C GLN A 33 -11.25 -24.60 -21.04
N TYR A 34 -12.23 -24.18 -21.83
CA TYR A 34 -13.26 -23.21 -21.40
C TYR A 34 -13.94 -23.66 -20.11
N PHE A 35 -14.37 -24.93 -20.05
CA PHE A 35 -15.04 -25.49 -18.89
C PHE A 35 -14.12 -25.53 -17.67
N THR A 36 -12.87 -25.98 -17.84
CA THR A 36 -11.87 -26.05 -16.76
C THR A 36 -11.57 -24.66 -16.18
N TYR A 37 -11.28 -23.68 -17.03
CA TYR A 37 -11.00 -22.32 -16.59
C TYR A 37 -12.24 -21.65 -15.97
N SER A 38 -13.43 -21.90 -16.51
CA SER A 38 -14.68 -21.38 -15.95
C SER A 38 -14.91 -21.90 -14.53
N ARG A 39 -14.71 -23.20 -14.29
CA ARG A 39 -14.82 -23.80 -12.94
C ARG A 39 -13.79 -23.23 -11.97
N GLN A 40 -12.55 -23.03 -12.43
CA GLN A 40 -11.51 -22.41 -11.63
C GLN A 40 -11.90 -20.99 -11.20
N LEU A 41 -12.46 -20.19 -12.12
CA LEU A 41 -12.93 -18.84 -11.83
C LEU A 41 -14.15 -18.83 -10.90
N GLU A 42 -15.11 -19.75 -11.08
CA GLU A 42 -16.25 -19.89 -10.16
C GLU A 42 -15.78 -20.17 -8.72
N GLY A 43 -14.84 -21.11 -8.56
CA GLY A 43 -14.27 -21.41 -7.25
C GLY A 43 -13.54 -20.22 -6.63
N ALA A 44 -12.78 -19.46 -7.44
CA ALA A 44 -12.10 -18.26 -6.96
C ALA A 44 -13.09 -17.14 -6.58
N LEU A 45 -14.18 -16.97 -7.33
CA LEU A 45 -15.21 -15.97 -7.04
C LEU A 45 -15.95 -16.25 -5.74
N ILE A 46 -16.21 -17.52 -5.41
CA ILE A 46 -16.77 -17.90 -4.11
C ILE A 46 -15.83 -17.45 -2.99
N LYS A 47 -14.52 -17.75 -3.11
CA LYS A 47 -13.52 -17.31 -2.12
C LYS A 47 -13.46 -15.79 -1.98
N PHE A 48 -13.48 -15.05 -3.10
CA PHE A 48 -13.48 -13.58 -3.05
C PHE A 48 -14.74 -13.01 -2.41
N LYS A 49 -15.89 -13.65 -2.64
CA LYS A 49 -17.13 -13.28 -1.96
C LYS A 49 -17.01 -13.52 -0.45
N ASP A 50 -16.49 -14.68 -0.03
CA ASP A 50 -16.32 -14.98 1.38
C ASP A 50 -15.36 -13.99 2.07
N MET A 51 -14.23 -13.67 1.42
CA MET A 51 -13.28 -12.67 1.90
C MET A 51 -13.91 -11.28 2.03
N ARG A 52 -14.72 -10.88 1.03
CA ARG A 52 -15.46 -9.61 1.05
C ARG A 52 -16.42 -9.53 2.24
N GLU A 53 -17.21 -10.58 2.48
CA GLU A 53 -18.14 -10.62 3.61
C GLU A 53 -17.41 -10.66 4.95
N GLU A 54 -16.27 -11.36 5.03
CA GLU A 54 -15.39 -11.35 6.22
C GLU A 54 -14.89 -9.93 6.52
N THR A 55 -14.29 -9.23 5.55
CA THR A 55 -13.77 -7.88 5.76
C THR A 55 -14.88 -6.86 6.04
N LYS A 56 -16.03 -6.98 5.37
CA LYS A 56 -17.19 -6.14 5.67
C LYS A 56 -17.66 -6.35 7.11
N SER A 57 -17.68 -7.59 7.58
CA SER A 57 -18.03 -7.92 8.97
C SER A 57 -17.02 -7.36 9.98
N LEU A 58 -15.71 -7.37 9.67
CA LEU A 58 -14.70 -6.72 10.51
C LEU A 58 -14.94 -5.22 10.66
N VAL A 59 -15.23 -4.53 9.56
CA VAL A 59 -15.57 -3.09 9.56
C VAL A 59 -16.80 -2.85 10.44
N LYS A 60 -17.89 -3.59 10.23
CA LYS A 60 -19.13 -3.44 11.02
C LYS A 60 -18.88 -3.65 12.51
N ASN A 61 -18.20 -4.74 12.86
CA ASN A 61 -17.90 -5.08 14.24
C ASN A 61 -17.07 -3.97 14.90
N ARG A 62 -16.09 -3.41 14.17
CA ARG A 62 -15.27 -2.31 14.69
C ARG A 62 -16.08 -1.04 14.92
N ILE A 63 -16.96 -0.69 13.98
CA ILE A 63 -17.86 0.48 14.11
C ILE A 63 -18.78 0.30 15.33
N ILE A 64 -19.43 -0.86 15.46
CA ILE A 64 -20.33 -1.15 16.60
C ILE A 64 -19.57 -1.10 17.92
N GLU A 65 -18.36 -1.67 17.97
CA GLU A 65 -17.49 -1.63 19.14
C GLU A 65 -17.14 -0.18 19.52
N LEU A 66 -16.68 0.62 18.55
CA LEU A 66 -16.29 2.02 18.77
C LEU A 66 -17.48 2.90 19.17
N ARG A 67 -18.65 2.72 18.54
CA ARG A 67 -19.88 3.43 18.92
C ARG A 67 -20.25 3.12 20.37
N LYS A 68 -20.23 1.85 20.78
CA LYS A 68 -20.51 1.48 22.18
C LYS A 68 -19.51 2.08 23.17
N ARG A 69 -18.23 2.19 22.80
CA ARG A 69 -17.19 2.80 23.65
C ARG A 69 -17.31 4.32 23.74
N ASN A 70 -17.72 4.99 22.66
CA ASN A 70 -17.76 6.46 22.59
C ASN A 70 -19.15 7.08 22.81
N ALA A 71 -20.19 6.25 22.88
CA ALA A 71 -21.57 6.72 23.04
C ALA A 71 -21.77 7.43 24.37
N LYS A 72 -22.30 8.66 24.30
CA LYS A 72 -22.76 9.39 25.48
C LYS A 72 -24.18 8.98 25.86
N ASN A 73 -24.99 8.57 24.87
CA ASN A 73 -26.40 8.19 25.02
C ASN A 73 -26.72 6.90 24.23
N LYS A 74 -27.83 6.23 24.55
CA LYS A 74 -28.26 4.98 23.87
C LYS A 74 -28.38 5.10 22.35
N GLU A 75 -28.90 6.21 21.85
CA GLU A 75 -29.06 6.47 20.40
C GLU A 75 -27.71 6.53 19.65
N GLN A 76 -26.64 6.99 20.31
CA GLN A 76 -25.28 6.96 19.73
C GLN A 76 -24.66 5.56 19.75
N SER A 77 -25.08 4.70 20.69
CA SER A 77 -24.55 3.35 20.83
C SER A 77 -25.12 2.35 19.82
N GLU A 78 -26.29 2.65 19.27
CA GLU A 78 -26.99 1.80 18.31
C GLU A 78 -26.84 2.35 16.89
N ILE A 79 -26.80 1.44 15.92
CA ILE A 79 -26.84 1.71 14.49
C ILE A 79 -27.58 0.55 13.83
N GLY A 80 -28.50 0.84 12.91
CA GLY A 80 -29.21 -0.20 12.17
C GLY A 80 -28.22 -1.02 11.35
N THR A 81 -28.19 -2.35 11.54
CA THR A 81 -27.28 -3.23 10.79
C THR A 81 -27.50 -3.13 9.29
N LYS A 82 -28.75 -2.94 8.86
CA LYS A 82 -29.12 -2.73 7.45
C LYS A 82 -28.63 -1.39 6.91
N GLU A 83 -28.81 -0.31 7.66
CA GLU A 83 -28.35 1.04 7.28
C GLU A 83 -26.83 1.07 7.13
N LEU A 84 -26.12 0.43 8.07
CA LEU A 84 -24.67 0.28 8.00
C LEU A 84 -24.23 -0.53 6.78
N ASP A 85 -24.97 -1.57 6.42
CA ASP A 85 -24.66 -2.39 5.25
C ASP A 85 -24.80 -1.65 3.94
N GLU A 86 -25.87 -0.87 3.80
CA GLU A 86 -26.16 -0.02 2.65
C GLU A 86 -25.11 1.09 2.53
N PHE A 87 -24.80 1.77 3.64
CA PHE A 87 -23.74 2.78 3.69
C PHE A 87 -22.39 2.21 3.23
N LEU A 88 -21.99 1.04 3.74
CA LEU A 88 -20.73 0.42 3.36
C LEU A 88 -20.71 -0.01 1.89
N ASP A 89 -21.81 -0.55 1.36
CA ASP A 89 -21.87 -0.94 -0.05
C ASP A 89 -21.79 0.26 -1.01
N GLU A 90 -22.32 1.42 -0.60
CA GLU A 90 -22.19 2.69 -1.32
C GLU A 90 -20.77 3.26 -1.18
N PHE A 91 -20.29 3.39 0.05
CA PHE A 91 -18.98 3.97 0.34
C PHE A 91 -17.83 3.16 -0.26
N PHE A 92 -17.98 1.83 -0.38
CA PHE A 92 -16.99 0.99 -1.05
C PHE A 92 -16.81 1.29 -2.54
N GLN A 93 -17.74 2.02 -3.14
CA GLN A 93 -17.67 2.47 -4.54
C GLN A 93 -17.21 3.93 -4.65
N PHE A 94 -16.83 4.57 -3.55
CA PHE A 94 -16.26 5.89 -3.55
C PHE A 94 -14.99 5.92 -4.41
N ALA A 95 -14.93 6.88 -5.33
CA ALA A 95 -13.80 7.06 -6.23
C ALA A 95 -13.41 8.53 -6.30
N MET A 96 -12.09 8.78 -6.34
CA MET A 96 -11.54 10.09 -6.69
C MET A 96 -11.31 10.10 -8.21
N ILE A 97 -11.80 11.13 -8.89
CA ILE A 97 -11.55 11.31 -10.32
C ILE A 97 -10.25 12.11 -10.48
N GLU A 98 -9.28 11.54 -11.17
CA GLU A 98 -8.00 12.21 -11.42
C GLU A 98 -8.17 13.45 -12.31
N PRO A 99 -7.38 14.52 -12.06
CA PRO A 99 -7.40 15.70 -12.92
C PRO A 99 -6.79 15.38 -14.29
N VAL A 100 -7.16 16.17 -15.30
CA VAL A 100 -6.59 16.05 -16.65
C VAL A 100 -5.07 16.28 -16.60
N SER A 101 -4.31 15.39 -17.24
CA SER A 101 -2.84 15.41 -17.26
C SER A 101 -2.22 16.42 -18.23
N LEU A 102 -3.00 16.96 -19.17
CA LEU A 102 -2.59 18.02 -20.08
C LEU A 102 -2.62 19.38 -19.35
N ASP A 103 -1.63 19.61 -18.49
CA ASP A 103 -1.53 20.83 -17.68
C ASP A 103 -0.15 21.50 -17.78
N PRO A 104 0.01 22.50 -18.67
CA PRO A 104 1.27 23.25 -18.80
C PRO A 104 1.68 24.03 -17.55
N ALA A 105 0.74 24.36 -16.65
CA ALA A 105 1.00 25.10 -15.42
C ALA A 105 1.35 24.19 -14.23
N GLY A 106 1.28 22.87 -14.42
CA GLY A 106 1.57 21.85 -13.41
C GLY A 106 0.32 21.30 -12.73
N ILE A 107 0.20 19.98 -12.73
CA ILE A 107 -0.97 19.24 -12.21
C ILE A 107 -0.99 19.13 -10.68
N ILE A 108 0.16 19.33 -10.01
CA ILE A 108 0.35 19.02 -8.58
C ILE A 108 -0.64 19.77 -7.66
N PRO A 109 -0.89 21.09 -7.81
CA PRO A 109 -1.86 21.79 -6.95
C PRO A 109 -3.29 21.24 -7.07
N LYS A 110 -3.67 20.74 -8.26
CA LYS A 110 -4.99 20.12 -8.47
C LYS A 110 -5.07 18.77 -7.76
N ILE A 111 -3.99 17.98 -7.82
CA ILE A 111 -3.89 16.70 -7.09
C ILE A 111 -3.96 16.96 -5.58
N ASP A 112 -3.20 17.92 -5.07
CA ASP A 112 -3.23 18.29 -3.64
C ASP A 112 -4.66 18.67 -3.20
N HIS A 113 -5.34 19.54 -3.95
CA HIS A 113 -6.73 19.91 -3.65
C HIS A 113 -7.69 18.71 -3.63
N LEU A 114 -7.58 17.79 -4.59
CA LEU A 114 -8.42 16.59 -4.63
C LEU A 114 -8.13 15.62 -3.49
N LEU A 115 -6.85 15.49 -3.10
CA LEU A 115 -6.45 14.70 -1.94
C LEU A 115 -7.00 15.28 -0.64
N ASP A 116 -6.93 16.61 -0.47
CA ASP A 116 -7.52 17.30 0.69
C ASP A 116 -9.04 17.05 0.78
N VAL A 117 -9.74 17.16 -0.35
CA VAL A 117 -11.19 16.92 -0.42
C VAL A 117 -11.52 15.45 -0.14
N ARG A 118 -10.73 14.51 -0.69
CA ARG A 118 -10.89 13.07 -0.41
C ARG A 118 -10.73 12.81 1.08
N GLU A 119 -9.63 13.27 1.66
CA GLU A 119 -9.31 13.07 3.08
C GLU A 119 -10.42 13.63 3.98
N SER A 120 -10.87 14.86 3.74
CA SER A 120 -11.99 15.46 4.48
C SER A 120 -13.28 14.64 4.40
N ARG A 121 -13.62 14.10 3.21
CA ARG A 121 -14.82 13.26 3.06
C ARG A 121 -14.71 11.93 3.82
N TRP A 122 -13.51 11.37 3.91
CA TRP A 122 -13.25 10.16 4.67
C TRP A 122 -13.36 10.41 6.18
N GLU A 123 -12.74 11.48 6.67
CA GLU A 123 -12.84 11.89 8.07
C GLU A 123 -14.31 12.14 8.47
N ASP A 124 -15.07 12.85 7.64
CA ASP A 124 -16.49 13.14 7.90
C ASP A 124 -17.35 11.88 7.88
N ALA A 125 -17.11 10.96 6.94
CA ALA A 125 -17.79 9.67 6.89
C ALA A 125 -17.54 8.85 8.16
N VAL A 126 -16.29 8.81 8.63
CA VAL A 126 -15.93 8.09 9.86
C VAL A 126 -16.52 8.75 11.10
N ARG A 127 -16.52 10.09 11.20
CA ARG A 127 -17.17 10.82 12.30
C ARG A 127 -18.68 10.63 12.32
N MET A 128 -19.32 10.54 11.16
CA MET A 128 -20.75 10.24 11.06
C MET A 128 -21.05 8.81 11.54
N LEU A 129 -20.22 7.85 11.16
CA LEU A 129 -20.34 6.46 11.60
C LEU A 129 -20.01 6.27 13.08
N VAL A 130 -19.07 7.02 13.63
CA VAL A 130 -18.67 6.95 15.04
C VAL A 130 -18.51 8.38 15.61
N PRO A 131 -19.58 8.96 16.17
CA PRO A 131 -19.51 10.27 16.79
C PRO A 131 -18.50 10.31 17.94
N GLY A 132 -17.64 11.32 17.95
CA GLY A 132 -16.63 11.51 19.03
C GLY A 132 -15.44 10.55 18.98
N ILE A 133 -15.19 9.90 17.84
CA ILE A 133 -14.01 9.04 17.64
C ILE A 133 -12.70 9.80 17.84
N ALA A 134 -11.76 9.21 18.58
CA ALA A 134 -10.42 9.77 18.75
C ALA A 134 -9.63 9.68 17.43
N PRO A 135 -8.76 10.66 17.09
CA PRO A 135 -8.05 10.70 15.80
C PRO A 135 -7.33 9.40 15.45
N ARG A 136 -6.58 8.82 16.40
CA ARG A 136 -5.90 7.52 16.24
C ARG A 136 -6.85 6.40 15.81
N GLU A 137 -8.02 6.30 16.45
CA GLU A 137 -8.99 5.25 16.13
C GLU A 137 -9.70 5.54 14.81
N GLY A 138 -9.88 6.81 14.48
CA GLY A 138 -10.37 7.28 13.18
C GLY A 138 -9.50 6.77 12.04
N HIS A 139 -8.21 7.08 12.05
CA HIS A 139 -7.26 6.63 11.00
C HIS A 139 -7.19 5.10 10.88
N ASN A 140 -7.23 4.38 12.00
CA ASN A 140 -7.25 2.92 11.95
C ASN A 140 -8.55 2.39 11.31
N LEU A 141 -9.68 3.06 11.55
CA LEU A 141 -10.96 2.70 10.93
C LEU A 141 -10.97 3.06 9.44
N GLU A 142 -10.42 4.21 9.05
CA GLU A 142 -10.23 4.61 7.64
C GLU A 142 -9.44 3.54 6.89
N ASN A 143 -8.26 3.15 7.39
CA ASN A 143 -7.43 2.13 6.74
C ASN A 143 -8.11 0.75 6.71
N LEU A 144 -8.88 0.41 7.75
CA LEU A 144 -9.68 -0.82 7.77
C LEU A 144 -10.76 -0.80 6.67
N ILE A 145 -11.47 0.33 6.51
CA ILE A 145 -12.45 0.53 5.44
C ILE A 145 -11.75 0.43 4.08
N GLU A 146 -10.62 1.11 3.88
CA GLU A 146 -9.86 1.09 2.62
C GLU A 146 -9.38 -0.33 2.25
N ALA A 147 -8.91 -1.12 3.23
CA ALA A 147 -8.55 -2.52 3.00
C ALA A 147 -9.77 -3.37 2.61
N ALA A 148 -10.94 -3.16 3.23
CA ALA A 148 -12.17 -3.86 2.88
C ALA A 148 -12.67 -3.45 1.48
N MET A 149 -12.54 -2.18 1.11
CA MET A 149 -12.83 -1.65 -0.23
C MET A 149 -11.97 -2.30 -1.30
N ALA A 150 -10.69 -2.52 -1.02
CA ALA A 150 -9.79 -3.21 -1.94
C ALA A 150 -10.25 -4.67 -2.21
N VAL A 151 -10.68 -5.40 -1.17
CA VAL A 151 -11.23 -6.76 -1.32
C VAL A 151 -12.55 -6.75 -2.12
N ASP A 152 -13.45 -5.82 -1.83
CA ASP A 152 -14.71 -5.64 -2.57
C ASP A 152 -14.45 -5.34 -4.06
N SER A 153 -13.48 -4.47 -4.34
CA SER A 153 -13.06 -4.13 -5.70
C SER A 153 -12.54 -5.34 -6.46
N VAL A 154 -11.69 -6.18 -5.84
CA VAL A 154 -11.20 -7.43 -6.45
C VAL A 154 -12.37 -8.35 -6.81
N TYR A 155 -13.32 -8.56 -5.91
CA TYR A 155 -14.49 -9.39 -6.17
C TYR A 155 -15.32 -8.85 -7.35
N ARG A 156 -15.63 -7.54 -7.36
CA ARG A 156 -16.46 -6.93 -8.40
C ARG A 156 -15.79 -6.96 -9.78
N VAL A 157 -14.51 -6.63 -9.86
CA VAL A 157 -13.75 -6.58 -11.12
C VAL A 157 -13.62 -7.98 -11.73
N VAL A 158 -13.23 -8.98 -10.94
CA VAL A 158 -13.12 -10.36 -11.42
C VAL A 158 -14.49 -10.89 -11.85
N ARG A 159 -15.54 -10.61 -11.07
CA ARG A 159 -16.91 -11.02 -11.40
C ARG A 159 -17.39 -10.38 -12.70
N HIS A 160 -17.10 -9.09 -12.90
CA HIS A 160 -17.45 -8.37 -14.12
C HIS A 160 -16.87 -9.05 -15.36
N PHE A 161 -15.56 -9.24 -15.41
CA PHE A 161 -14.89 -9.85 -16.55
C PHE A 161 -15.31 -11.31 -16.75
N PHE A 162 -15.56 -12.06 -15.68
CA PHE A 162 -16.05 -13.43 -15.81
C PHE A 162 -17.45 -13.51 -16.43
N ILE A 163 -18.37 -12.63 -16.01
CA ILE A 163 -19.71 -12.53 -16.61
C ILE A 163 -19.60 -12.13 -18.09
N GLN A 164 -18.72 -11.19 -18.41
CA GLN A 164 -18.47 -10.76 -19.79
C GLN A 164 -17.93 -11.92 -20.65
N GLY A 165 -16.98 -12.69 -20.14
CA GLY A 165 -16.44 -13.88 -20.80
C GLY A 165 -17.52 -14.94 -21.06
N LYS A 166 -18.40 -15.20 -20.07
CA LYS A 166 -19.53 -16.12 -20.23
C LYS A 166 -20.55 -15.65 -21.26
N LYS A 167 -20.94 -14.37 -21.22
CA LYS A 167 -21.93 -13.79 -22.15
C LYS A 167 -21.44 -13.78 -23.59
N SER A 168 -20.16 -13.50 -23.79
CA SER A 168 -19.54 -13.48 -25.13
C SER A 168 -19.16 -14.86 -25.66
N GLY A 169 -19.13 -15.90 -24.81
CA GLY A 169 -18.58 -17.20 -25.15
C GLY A 169 -17.08 -17.17 -25.45
N SER A 170 -16.38 -16.09 -25.06
CA SER A 170 -14.98 -15.89 -25.40
C SER A 170 -14.07 -16.68 -24.47
N LEU A 171 -13.48 -17.77 -25.00
CA LEU A 171 -12.45 -18.55 -24.32
C LEU A 171 -11.26 -17.67 -23.89
N ILE A 172 -10.83 -16.74 -24.75
CA ILE A 172 -9.67 -15.88 -24.48
C ILE A 172 -9.91 -15.01 -23.24
N LEU A 173 -11.09 -14.42 -23.10
CA LEU A 173 -11.42 -13.59 -21.93
C LEU A 173 -11.39 -14.43 -20.64
N VAL A 174 -11.98 -15.62 -20.66
CA VAL A 174 -11.98 -16.54 -19.51
C VAL A 174 -10.55 -16.98 -19.16
N MET A 175 -9.73 -17.30 -20.16
CA MET A 175 -8.33 -17.70 -19.98
C MET A 175 -7.49 -16.58 -19.37
N GLN A 176 -7.62 -15.33 -19.85
CA GLN A 176 -6.84 -14.20 -19.36
C GLN A 176 -6.99 -13.98 -17.85
N ILE A 177 -8.23 -14.09 -17.34
CA ILE A 177 -8.52 -13.98 -15.92
C ILE A 177 -7.98 -15.19 -15.17
N ALA A 178 -8.22 -16.40 -15.69
CA ALA A 178 -7.83 -17.65 -15.03
C ALA A 178 -6.30 -17.80 -14.89
N MET A 179 -5.52 -17.28 -15.84
CA MET A 179 -4.05 -17.28 -15.76
C MET A 179 -3.53 -16.38 -14.64
N GLN A 180 -4.23 -15.28 -14.34
CA GLN A 180 -3.82 -14.31 -13.31
C GLN A 180 -4.46 -14.59 -11.94
N ILE A 181 -5.42 -15.52 -11.85
CA ILE A 181 -6.26 -15.70 -10.67
C ILE A 181 -5.47 -15.98 -9.40
N LYS A 182 -4.32 -16.67 -9.49
CA LYS A 182 -3.47 -16.96 -8.33
C LYS A 182 -2.83 -15.69 -7.75
N ILE A 183 -2.35 -14.79 -8.61
CA ILE A 183 -1.76 -13.51 -8.20
C ILE A 183 -2.85 -12.64 -7.58
N ILE A 184 -4.02 -12.57 -8.23
CA ILE A 184 -5.18 -11.84 -7.71
C ILE A 184 -5.62 -12.41 -6.35
N GLN A 185 -5.62 -13.73 -6.18
CA GLN A 185 -5.97 -14.36 -4.92
C GLN A 185 -4.99 -14.03 -3.80
N GLN A 186 -3.68 -14.06 -4.08
CA GLN A 186 -2.67 -13.65 -3.10
C GLN A 186 -2.83 -12.18 -2.70
N MET A 187 -3.18 -11.31 -3.64
CA MET A 187 -3.45 -9.89 -3.38
C MET A 187 -4.71 -9.71 -2.50
N ALA A 188 -5.81 -10.42 -2.81
CA ALA A 188 -7.03 -10.39 -1.99
C ALA A 188 -6.76 -10.88 -0.56
N GLU A 189 -6.04 -11.99 -0.40
CA GLU A 189 -5.64 -12.52 0.91
C GLU A 189 -4.76 -11.54 1.69
N ALA A 190 -3.90 -10.78 1.00
CA ALA A 190 -3.08 -9.75 1.61
C ALA A 190 -3.93 -8.58 2.12
N TYR A 191 -4.95 -8.12 1.36
CA TYR A 191 -5.89 -7.11 1.83
C TYR A 191 -6.74 -7.56 3.02
N VAL A 192 -7.17 -8.84 3.06
CA VAL A 192 -7.86 -9.40 4.24
C VAL A 192 -6.95 -9.36 5.48
N LYS A 193 -5.66 -9.72 5.32
CA LYS A 193 -4.67 -9.63 6.41
C LYS A 193 -4.39 -8.18 6.81
N ALA A 194 -4.33 -7.25 5.86
CA ALA A 194 -4.20 -5.82 6.12
C ALA A 194 -5.38 -5.30 6.94
N ALA A 195 -6.63 -5.65 6.56
CA ALA A 195 -7.83 -5.32 7.31
C ALA A 195 -7.72 -5.81 8.77
N LYS A 196 -7.25 -7.05 9.00
CA LYS A 196 -6.99 -7.56 10.36
C LYS A 196 -5.92 -6.75 11.09
N ALA A 197 -4.83 -6.38 10.43
CA ALA A 197 -3.78 -5.55 11.04
C ALA A 197 -4.32 -4.17 11.45
N PHE A 198 -5.11 -3.51 10.60
CA PHE A 198 -5.76 -2.23 10.91
C PHE A 198 -6.79 -2.35 12.04
N TYR A 199 -7.58 -3.43 12.05
CA TYR A 199 -8.51 -3.74 13.13
C TYR A 199 -7.82 -3.82 14.50
N TYR A 200 -6.66 -4.50 14.57
CA TYR A 200 -5.90 -4.68 15.81
C TYR A 200 -4.87 -3.57 16.11
N GLY A 201 -4.68 -2.60 15.21
CA GLY A 201 -3.66 -1.56 15.39
C GLY A 201 -2.22 -2.08 15.30
N GLN A 202 -1.98 -3.17 14.56
CA GLN A 202 -0.67 -3.81 14.46
C GLN A 202 0.22 -3.11 13.42
N PRO A 203 1.54 -2.98 13.67
CA PRO A 203 2.45 -2.41 12.70
C PRO A 203 2.58 -3.28 11.45
N ILE A 204 2.50 -2.65 10.28
CA ILE A 204 2.62 -3.28 8.96
C ILE A 204 4.01 -3.06 8.37
N GLY A 205 4.35 -3.74 7.26
CA GLY A 205 5.66 -3.59 6.61
C GLY A 205 6.00 -2.16 6.17
N ASP A 206 4.99 -1.41 5.73
CA ASP A 206 5.09 0.01 5.36
C ASP A 206 5.46 0.91 6.55
N ALA A 207 5.24 0.45 7.78
CA ALA A 207 5.64 1.18 8.98
C ALA A 207 7.15 1.17 9.26
N LEU A 208 7.96 0.62 8.35
CA LEU A 208 9.41 0.54 8.50
C LEU A 208 10.06 1.92 8.62
N GLY A 209 9.77 2.86 7.72
CA GLY A 209 10.39 4.18 7.73
C GLY A 209 10.15 4.92 9.06
N PRO A 210 8.88 5.06 9.52
CA PRO A 210 8.58 5.63 10.82
C PRO A 210 9.25 4.87 11.98
N GLN A 211 9.33 3.53 11.90
CA GLN A 211 9.98 2.73 12.92
C GLN A 211 11.51 2.97 12.97
N VAL A 212 12.17 3.18 11.82
CA VAL A 212 13.58 3.57 11.74
C VAL A 212 13.79 4.95 12.35
N ALA A 213 12.98 5.93 11.97
CA ALA A 213 13.02 7.29 12.54
C ALA A 213 12.85 7.28 14.07
N ALA A 214 11.85 6.57 14.57
CA ALA A 214 11.59 6.43 16.01
C ALA A 214 12.74 5.70 16.74
N THR A 215 13.31 4.66 16.12
CA THR A 215 14.44 3.92 16.69
C THR A 215 15.72 4.76 16.71
N PHE A 216 15.94 5.60 15.70
CA PHE A 216 17.06 6.53 15.66
C PHE A 216 16.99 7.55 16.80
N VAL A 217 15.83 8.17 17.01
CA VAL A 217 15.60 9.11 18.13
C VAL A 217 15.85 8.43 19.47
N ARG A 218 15.24 7.26 19.70
CA ARG A 218 15.42 6.49 20.96
C ARG A 218 16.87 6.06 21.20
N ALA A 219 17.63 5.81 20.14
CA ALA A 219 19.04 5.42 20.26
C ALA A 219 19.96 6.59 20.66
N ILE A 220 19.58 7.83 20.32
CA ILE A 220 20.36 9.03 20.65
C ILE A 220 19.92 9.62 21.98
N GLN A 221 18.60 9.71 22.19
CA GLN A 221 18.01 10.31 23.39
C GLN A 221 16.94 9.37 23.99
N PRO A 222 17.35 8.40 24.82
CA PRO A 222 16.44 7.42 25.41
C PRO A 222 15.35 8.02 26.30
N ALA A 223 15.59 9.21 26.86
CA ALA A 223 14.63 9.95 27.69
C ALA A 223 13.44 10.51 26.89
N GLY A 224 13.47 10.42 25.56
CA GLY A 224 12.46 11.00 24.68
C GLY A 224 12.81 12.43 24.25
N VAL A 225 12.17 12.85 23.16
CA VAL A 225 12.35 14.17 22.53
C VAL A 225 10.96 14.69 22.21
N ASP A 226 10.71 15.94 22.55
CA ASP A 226 9.45 16.61 22.24
C ASP A 226 9.20 16.59 20.73
N ALA A 227 8.00 16.14 20.34
CA ALA A 227 7.59 16.03 18.96
C ALA A 227 6.71 17.22 18.60
N LYS A 228 7.15 18.04 17.65
CA LYS A 228 6.39 19.20 17.18
C LYS A 228 5.71 18.87 15.88
N GLU A 229 4.42 19.14 15.77
CA GLU A 229 3.71 19.04 14.50
C GLU A 229 4.13 20.19 13.58
N ILE A 230 4.67 19.85 12.40
CA ILE A 230 5.16 20.84 11.42
C ILE A 230 4.11 21.13 10.34
N CYS A 231 3.31 20.14 9.99
CA CYS A 231 2.15 20.21 9.13
C CYS A 231 1.22 19.02 9.48
N LYS A 232 0.05 18.95 8.84
CA LYS A 232 -1.00 17.97 9.14
C LYS A 232 -0.41 16.56 9.31
N GLU A 233 -0.57 16.01 10.51
CA GLU A 233 -0.19 14.64 10.88
C GLU A 233 1.28 14.30 10.64
N THR A 234 2.15 15.31 10.66
CA THR A 234 3.60 15.16 10.44
C THR A 234 4.35 15.82 11.58
N ILE A 235 5.21 15.05 12.24
CA ILE A 235 5.98 15.52 13.39
C ILE A 235 7.47 15.64 13.03
N VAL A 236 8.12 16.59 13.69
CA VAL A 236 9.57 16.77 13.69
C VAL A 236 10.12 16.66 15.10
N GLN A 237 11.20 15.90 15.26
CA GLN A 237 11.97 15.78 16.50
C GLN A 237 13.41 16.22 16.23
N LYS A 238 13.95 17.11 17.06
CA LYS A 238 15.33 17.61 16.93
C LYS A 238 16.24 16.84 17.88
N VAL A 239 17.30 16.21 17.36
CA VAL A 239 18.32 15.53 18.17
C VAL A 239 19.73 15.98 17.78
N GLU A 240 20.66 15.91 18.73
CA GLU A 240 22.08 16.17 18.48
C GLU A 240 22.84 14.84 18.39
N TYR A 241 23.56 14.65 17.29
CA TYR A 241 24.36 13.45 17.04
C TYR A 241 25.77 13.84 16.61
N LYS A 242 26.77 13.59 17.47
CA LYS A 242 28.20 13.87 17.18
C LYS A 242 28.41 15.28 16.59
N ASN A 243 27.99 16.31 17.34
CA ASN A 243 28.06 17.73 16.95
C ASN A 243 27.29 18.08 15.65
N ARG A 244 26.30 17.28 15.26
CA ARG A 244 25.41 17.56 14.12
C ARG A 244 23.97 17.65 14.60
N THR A 245 23.21 18.56 14.03
CA THR A 245 21.77 18.68 14.28
C THR A 245 21.02 17.77 13.31
N VAL A 246 20.22 16.84 13.84
CA VAL A 246 19.37 15.96 13.04
C VAL A 246 17.90 16.29 13.30
N HIS A 247 17.21 16.74 12.26
CA HIS A 247 15.76 16.90 12.27
C HIS A 247 15.11 15.61 11.76
N VAL A 248 14.48 14.86 12.65
CA VAL A 248 13.82 13.60 12.33
C VAL A 248 12.36 13.88 12.01
N ILE A 249 11.94 13.63 10.77
CA ILE A 249 10.58 13.83 10.27
C ILE A 249 9.91 12.48 10.05
N ARG A 250 8.66 12.33 10.49
CA ARG A 250 7.78 11.20 10.15
C ARG A 250 6.32 11.58 10.39
N ALA A 251 5.39 10.76 9.91
CA ALA A 251 3.97 10.91 10.23
C ALA A 251 3.70 10.73 11.74
N MET A 252 2.54 11.19 12.21
CA MET A 252 2.13 11.16 13.61
C MET A 252 1.50 9.82 13.99
N GLY A 253 2.27 8.98 14.70
CA GLY A 253 1.80 7.70 15.20
C GLY A 253 1.17 7.76 16.61
N PRO A 254 0.55 6.66 17.09
CA PRO A 254 0.53 5.30 16.49
C PRO A 254 -0.73 5.01 15.65
N GLY A 255 -1.48 6.03 15.23
CA GLY A 255 -2.59 5.87 14.28
C GLY A 255 -2.08 5.55 12.88
N GLY A 256 -2.93 4.92 12.08
CA GLY A 256 -2.59 4.56 10.70
C GLY A 256 -2.64 5.74 9.75
N THR A 257 -1.65 6.64 9.80
CA THR A 257 -1.51 7.77 8.87
C THR A 257 -0.17 7.73 8.15
N VAL A 258 -0.12 8.33 6.96
CA VAL A 258 1.11 8.55 6.17
C VAL A 258 1.60 10.01 6.26
N GLY A 259 0.81 10.90 6.88
CA GLY A 259 1.11 12.33 7.01
C GLY A 259 1.36 13.04 5.68
N ARG A 260 2.09 14.16 5.75
CA ARG A 260 2.54 14.99 4.62
C ARG A 260 4.05 15.27 4.73
N PRO A 261 4.88 14.22 4.66
CA PRO A 261 6.32 14.35 4.90
C PRO A 261 7.01 15.25 3.86
N GLY A 262 6.53 15.32 2.62
CA GLY A 262 7.08 16.21 1.61
C GLY A 262 6.77 17.67 1.88
N GLU A 263 5.55 17.97 2.33
CA GLU A 263 5.20 19.31 2.84
C GLU A 263 6.02 19.67 4.09
N GLY A 264 6.17 18.73 5.03
CA GLY A 264 6.99 18.94 6.24
C GLY A 264 8.46 19.21 5.94
N ILE A 265 9.06 18.47 5.00
CA ILE A 265 10.43 18.72 4.54
C ILE A 265 10.54 20.11 3.91
N LYS A 266 9.61 20.48 3.02
CA LYS A 266 9.59 21.80 2.38
C LYS A 266 9.53 22.93 3.42
N LEU A 267 8.63 22.84 4.39
CA LEU A 267 8.49 23.82 5.46
C LEU A 267 9.76 23.91 6.32
N LEU A 268 10.38 22.78 6.64
CA LEU A 268 11.62 22.76 7.42
C LEU A 268 12.79 23.41 6.65
N VAL A 269 12.91 23.13 5.35
CA VAL A 269 13.90 23.77 4.47
C VAL A 269 13.70 25.29 4.45
N GLN A 270 12.45 25.75 4.37
CA GLN A 270 12.13 27.18 4.43
C GLN A 270 12.44 27.81 5.80
N GLN A 271 12.08 27.15 6.90
CA GLN A 271 12.34 27.63 8.27
C GLN A 271 13.84 27.74 8.59
N LEU A 272 14.67 26.95 7.92
CA LEU A 272 16.12 26.93 8.09
C LEU A 272 16.85 27.74 7.01
N ASP A 273 16.14 28.54 6.20
CA ASP A 273 16.71 29.33 5.09
C ASP A 273 17.58 28.49 4.14
N GLY A 274 17.18 27.25 3.86
CA GLY A 274 17.94 26.32 3.01
C GLY A 274 19.22 25.76 3.65
N LYS A 275 19.52 26.06 4.92
CA LYS A 275 20.73 25.60 5.64
C LYS A 275 20.62 24.15 6.10
N ILE A 276 20.45 23.24 5.14
CA ILE A 276 20.44 21.80 5.34
C ILE A 276 21.51 21.18 4.45
N ASP A 277 22.45 20.46 5.05
CA ASP A 277 23.57 19.86 4.35
C ASP A 277 23.17 18.60 3.58
N ARG A 278 22.17 17.86 4.07
CA ARG A 278 21.74 16.58 3.49
C ARG A 278 20.39 16.10 4.02
N ILE A 279 19.64 15.38 3.19
CA ILE A 279 18.43 14.65 3.57
C ILE A 279 18.72 13.15 3.46
N PHE A 280 18.38 12.39 4.50
CA PHE A 280 18.39 10.93 4.53
C PHE A 280 16.95 10.44 4.60
N MET A 281 16.49 9.76 3.56
CA MET A 281 15.12 9.22 3.47
C MET A 281 15.12 7.71 3.67
N VAL A 282 14.13 7.21 4.40
CA VAL A 282 13.95 5.78 4.66
C VAL A 282 12.55 5.38 4.25
N ASP A 283 12.46 4.43 3.32
CA ASP A 283 11.19 3.94 2.78
C ASP A 283 11.26 2.43 2.47
N ALA A 284 10.11 1.82 2.20
CA ALA A 284 10.03 0.49 1.61
C ALA A 284 10.16 0.57 0.08
N ALA A 285 10.76 -0.45 -0.53
CA ALA A 285 10.83 -0.58 -1.98
C ALA A 285 10.32 -1.95 -2.43
N MET A 286 9.69 -1.99 -3.60
CA MET A 286 9.22 -3.24 -4.20
C MET A 286 10.41 -4.16 -4.52
N LYS A 287 10.36 -5.37 -3.96
CA LYS A 287 11.36 -6.42 -4.19
C LYS A 287 11.05 -7.19 -5.47
N LEU A 288 12.08 -7.68 -6.14
CA LEU A 288 11.91 -8.63 -7.24
C LEU A 288 11.74 -10.06 -6.73
N GLU A 289 11.21 -10.94 -7.57
CA GLU A 289 11.28 -12.38 -7.34
C GLU A 289 12.75 -12.83 -7.29
N GLY A 290 13.15 -13.47 -6.19
CA GLY A 290 14.54 -13.83 -5.89
C GLY A 290 15.20 -12.92 -4.85
N ASP A 291 14.71 -11.69 -4.65
CA ASP A 291 15.19 -10.82 -3.59
C ASP A 291 14.71 -11.28 -2.20
N LYS A 292 15.61 -11.17 -1.21
CA LYS A 292 15.29 -11.40 0.20
C LYS A 292 14.53 -10.19 0.77
N SER A 293 13.34 -10.44 1.32
CA SER A 293 12.60 -9.40 2.06
C SER A 293 13.40 -8.92 3.27
N GLY A 294 13.47 -7.61 3.48
CA GLY A 294 14.30 -7.02 4.54
C GLY A 294 15.73 -6.68 4.11
N SER A 295 16.11 -6.95 2.86
CA SER A 295 17.40 -6.49 2.31
C SER A 295 17.38 -4.98 2.07
N ILE A 296 18.51 -4.33 2.30
CA ILE A 296 18.65 -2.87 2.28
C ILE A 296 19.40 -2.46 1.01
N VAL A 297 18.82 -1.52 0.28
CA VAL A 297 19.41 -0.87 -0.89
C VAL A 297 19.64 0.61 -0.55
N GLU A 298 20.77 1.14 -1.00
CA GLU A 298 21.10 2.56 -0.90
C GLU A 298 20.97 3.19 -2.29
N GLY A 299 20.39 4.39 -2.35
CA GLY A 299 20.17 5.12 -3.59
C GLY A 299 20.21 6.64 -3.36
N VAL A 300 19.88 7.38 -4.41
CA VAL A 300 19.83 8.85 -4.41
C VAL A 300 18.46 9.29 -4.94
N GLY A 301 17.91 10.35 -4.35
CA GLY A 301 16.62 10.94 -4.73
C GLY A 301 15.51 10.69 -3.72
N ALA A 302 14.35 11.32 -3.95
CA ALA A 302 13.21 11.25 -3.07
C ALA A 302 12.57 9.85 -3.08
N ALA A 303 12.70 9.14 -1.96
CA ALA A 303 12.14 7.81 -1.73
C ALA A 303 10.79 7.94 -1.01
N ILE A 304 9.72 7.99 -1.79
CA ILE A 304 8.34 8.03 -1.29
C ILE A 304 7.38 7.45 -2.35
N GLY A 305 6.42 6.65 -1.90
CA GLY A 305 5.30 6.17 -2.72
C GLY A 305 4.20 7.21 -2.95
N GLY A 306 3.07 6.76 -3.49
CA GLY A 306 1.86 7.58 -3.70
C GLY A 306 1.72 8.18 -5.10
N ILE A 307 0.86 9.19 -5.22
CA ILE A 307 0.46 9.81 -6.51
C ILE A 307 1.56 10.75 -7.04
N GLY A 308 2.55 11.09 -6.22
CA GLY A 308 3.75 11.86 -6.62
C GLY A 308 3.74 13.33 -6.20
N ASN A 309 2.66 13.83 -5.60
CA ASN A 309 2.58 15.19 -5.06
C ASN A 309 3.61 15.43 -3.94
N GLU A 310 3.73 14.52 -2.97
CA GLU A 310 4.72 14.63 -1.90
C GLU A 310 6.16 14.49 -2.42
N LYS A 311 6.37 13.57 -3.39
CA LYS A 311 7.66 13.41 -4.06
C LYS A 311 8.12 14.70 -4.73
N PHE A 312 7.22 15.34 -5.48
CA PHE A 312 7.47 16.62 -6.14
C PHE A 312 7.86 17.72 -5.15
N LYS A 313 7.17 17.82 -4.01
CA LYS A 313 7.49 18.83 -2.97
C LYS A 313 8.91 18.63 -2.42
N ILE A 314 9.34 17.38 -2.22
CA ILE A 314 10.70 17.06 -1.76
C ILE A 314 11.72 17.41 -2.84
N GLU A 315 11.50 16.96 -4.07
CA GLU A 315 12.42 17.20 -5.19
C GLU A 315 12.58 18.69 -5.49
N ALA A 316 11.49 19.45 -5.49
CA ALA A 316 11.54 20.90 -5.67
C ALA A 316 12.33 21.56 -4.52
N ALA A 317 11.97 21.27 -3.26
CA ALA A 317 12.66 21.86 -2.11
C ALA A 317 14.16 21.51 -2.07
N SER A 318 14.52 20.28 -2.41
CA SER A 318 15.92 19.84 -2.43
C SER A 318 16.70 20.44 -3.60
N THR A 319 16.09 20.50 -4.80
CA THR A 319 16.76 21.01 -6.01
C THR A 319 16.96 22.52 -5.93
N ASP A 320 15.95 23.26 -5.51
CA ASP A 320 16.00 24.73 -5.38
C ASP A 320 17.09 25.18 -4.38
N ASN A 321 17.43 24.33 -3.42
CA ASN A 321 18.42 24.61 -2.37
C ASN A 321 19.73 23.80 -2.51
N ASN A 322 19.92 23.04 -3.59
CA ASN A 322 21.09 22.17 -3.83
C ASN A 322 21.36 21.16 -2.70
N ILE A 323 20.32 20.61 -2.07
CA ILE A 323 20.42 19.66 -0.96
C ILE A 323 20.48 18.23 -1.49
N PRO A 324 21.54 17.46 -1.22
CA PRO A 324 21.61 16.05 -1.59
C PRO A 324 20.58 15.19 -0.83
N VAL A 325 19.93 14.26 -1.52
CA VAL A 325 18.95 13.32 -0.94
C VAL A 325 19.46 11.89 -1.07
N ASP A 326 19.76 11.26 0.06
CA ASP A 326 20.17 9.85 0.14
C ASP A 326 18.98 8.98 0.54
N ALA A 327 18.74 7.89 -0.19
CA ALA A 327 17.64 6.96 0.06
C ALA A 327 18.12 5.63 0.65
N TYR A 328 17.46 5.15 1.70
CA TYR A 328 17.63 3.82 2.29
C TYR A 328 16.33 3.04 2.11
N LEU A 329 16.37 2.10 1.18
CA LEU A 329 15.19 1.35 0.75
C LEU A 329 15.26 -0.06 1.29
N CYS A 330 14.21 -0.50 1.97
CA CYS A 330 14.08 -1.88 2.40
C CYS A 330 13.18 -2.65 1.43
N LYS A 331 13.72 -3.72 0.86
CA LYS A 331 12.99 -4.54 -0.13
C LYS A 331 11.86 -5.32 0.53
N GLN A 332 10.63 -5.10 0.06
CA GLN A 332 9.40 -5.76 0.48
C GLN A 332 8.54 -6.07 -0.76
N ASN A 333 7.71 -7.12 -0.75
CA ASN A 333 6.66 -7.25 -1.76
C ASN A 333 5.36 -6.60 -1.24
N LEU A 334 4.34 -6.49 -2.11
CA LEU A 334 3.05 -5.90 -1.73
C LEU A 334 2.47 -6.55 -0.47
N VAL A 335 2.50 -7.88 -0.38
CA VAL A 335 2.00 -8.62 0.78
C VAL A 335 2.74 -8.23 2.06
N ASP A 336 4.06 -8.15 2.00
CA ASP A 336 4.92 -7.81 3.14
C ASP A 336 4.68 -6.37 3.60
N ALA A 337 4.43 -5.44 2.66
CA ALA A 337 4.21 -4.02 2.95
C ALA A 337 2.88 -3.76 3.67
N ILE A 338 1.79 -4.39 3.22
CA ILE A 338 0.43 -4.08 3.74
C ILE A 338 -0.01 -4.97 4.90
N THR A 339 0.69 -6.09 5.16
CA THR A 339 0.36 -6.99 6.28
C THR A 339 1.27 -6.77 7.48
N THR A 340 0.95 -7.40 8.61
CA THR A 340 1.74 -7.32 9.84
C THR A 340 3.22 -7.52 9.57
N MET A 341 4.04 -6.58 10.09
CA MET A 341 5.46 -6.48 9.77
C MET A 341 6.20 -7.80 10.02
N LYS A 342 6.79 -8.37 8.97
CA LYS A 342 7.58 -9.60 9.09
C LYS A 342 8.82 -9.38 9.93
N LYS A 343 9.27 -10.45 10.61
CA LYS A 343 10.50 -10.46 11.42
C LYS A 343 11.73 -10.00 10.62
N SER A 344 11.87 -10.40 9.36
CA SER A 344 13.01 -9.99 8.52
C SER A 344 13.05 -8.47 8.29
N ILE A 345 11.89 -7.83 8.13
CA ILE A 345 11.75 -6.38 7.98
C ILE A 345 12.04 -5.69 9.31
N SER A 346 11.45 -6.17 10.41
CA SER A 346 11.70 -5.63 11.76
C SER A 346 13.18 -5.70 12.16
N MET A 347 13.87 -6.80 11.84
CA MET A 347 15.31 -6.96 12.08
C MET A 347 16.17 -6.00 11.25
N SER A 348 15.69 -5.56 10.08
CA SER A 348 16.41 -4.61 9.22
C SER A 348 16.48 -3.20 9.82
N VAL A 349 15.55 -2.82 10.70
CA VAL A 349 15.47 -1.48 11.32
C VAL A 349 16.79 -1.07 11.95
N LYS A 350 17.37 -1.92 12.81
CA LYS A 350 18.64 -1.61 13.49
C LYS A 350 19.79 -1.46 12.50
N ALA A 351 19.84 -2.31 11.48
CA ALA A 351 20.86 -2.23 10.45
C ALA A 351 20.74 -0.95 9.61
N ILE A 352 19.52 -0.48 9.32
CA ILE A 352 19.30 0.80 8.63
C ILE A 352 19.75 1.97 9.52
N VAL A 353 19.37 1.98 10.80
CA VAL A 353 19.79 3.03 11.76
C VAL A 353 21.31 3.16 11.81
N GLU A 354 22.03 2.04 11.90
CA GLU A 354 23.50 2.07 11.92
C GLU A 354 24.10 2.56 10.60
N ARG A 355 23.53 2.20 9.45
CA ARG A 355 23.96 2.73 8.14
C ARG A 355 23.75 4.24 8.04
N ILE A 356 22.63 4.75 8.54
CA ILE A 356 22.33 6.19 8.56
C ILE A 356 23.34 6.93 9.44
N LYS A 357 23.63 6.41 10.64
CA LYS A 357 24.67 7.00 11.52
C LYS A 357 26.02 7.10 10.81
N ILE A 358 26.48 6.00 10.20
CA ILE A 358 27.72 5.97 9.42
C ILE A 358 27.68 6.97 8.25
N ALA A 359 26.55 7.10 7.57
CA ALA A 359 26.41 8.01 6.45
C ALA A 359 26.39 9.48 6.87
N ILE A 360 25.75 9.81 7.99
CA ILE A 360 25.81 11.15 8.59
C ILE A 360 27.27 11.50 8.87
N GLU A 361 28.04 10.60 9.49
CA GLU A 361 29.46 10.87 9.80
C GLU A 361 30.34 11.02 8.56
N LYS A 362 30.12 10.17 7.54
CA LYS A 362 30.97 10.14 6.34
C LYS A 362 30.63 11.21 5.31
N ARG A 363 29.37 11.65 5.25
CA ARG A 363 28.85 12.50 4.17
C ARG A 363 28.53 13.93 4.63
N THR A 364 28.73 14.25 5.91
CA THR A 364 28.58 15.61 6.44
C THR A 364 29.69 15.98 7.42
N SER A 365 29.95 17.28 7.55
CA SER A 365 30.92 17.84 8.49
C SER A 365 30.35 17.98 9.90
N GLU A 366 31.20 18.18 10.91
CA GLU A 366 30.74 18.65 12.22
C GLU A 366 30.06 20.03 12.09
N GLY A 367 29.02 20.28 12.89
CA GLY A 367 28.17 21.45 12.79
C GLY A 367 27.06 21.35 11.74
N ALA A 368 27.06 20.30 10.91
CA ALA A 368 26.05 20.12 9.86
C ALA A 368 24.63 19.96 10.43
N THR A 369 23.66 20.43 9.66
CA THR A 369 22.22 20.27 9.89
C THR A 369 21.65 19.35 8.83
N VAL A 370 21.03 18.24 9.25
CA VAL A 370 20.52 17.20 8.34
C VAL A 370 19.08 16.86 8.66
N ILE A 371 18.36 16.34 7.67
CA ILE A 371 17.02 15.77 7.85
C ILE A 371 17.11 14.25 7.77
N LEU A 372 16.46 13.56 8.71
CA LEU A 372 16.15 12.13 8.60
C LEU A 372 14.64 11.95 8.45
N ALA A 373 14.19 11.55 7.27
CA ALA A 373 12.77 11.33 6.99
C ALA A 373 12.43 9.83 7.00
N GLY A 374 11.58 9.41 7.93
CA GLY A 374 10.98 8.08 7.96
C GLY A 374 9.62 8.09 7.26
N ILE A 375 9.54 7.50 6.08
CA ILE A 375 8.36 7.50 5.21
C ILE A 375 7.58 6.20 5.35
N GLY A 376 6.25 6.31 5.42
CA GLY A 376 5.33 5.18 5.49
C GLY A 376 4.28 5.33 6.59
N ASN A 377 3.39 4.35 6.69
CA ASN A 377 2.25 4.35 7.61
C ASN A 377 2.68 4.17 9.08
N THR A 378 2.14 4.96 10.01
CA THR A 378 2.54 4.91 11.43
C THR A 378 1.73 3.99 12.31
N ILE A 379 0.86 3.14 11.76
CA ILE A 379 0.05 2.22 12.55
C ILE A 379 0.92 1.39 13.51
N GLY A 380 0.58 1.43 14.79
CA GLY A 380 1.29 0.67 15.83
C GLY A 380 2.69 1.19 16.17
N ILE A 381 3.15 2.29 15.55
CA ILE A 381 4.45 2.92 15.81
C ILE A 381 4.24 4.21 16.61
N GLY A 382 4.48 4.16 17.92
CA GLY A 382 4.35 5.33 18.80
C GLY A 382 5.50 6.35 18.66
N ILE A 383 5.32 7.50 19.32
CA ILE A 383 6.36 8.53 19.45
C ILE A 383 7.57 7.95 20.19
#